data_AF-A0A2N1M4X9-F1
#
_entry.id   AF-A0A2N1M4X9-F1
#
_cell.length_a   1.000
_cell.length_b   1.000
_cell.length_c   1.000
_cell.angle_alpha   90.00
_cell.angle_beta   90.00
_cell.angle_gamma   90.00
#
_symmetry.space_group_name_H-M   'P 1'
#
loop_
_entity.id
_entity.type
_entity.pdbx_description
1 polymer ?
#
loop_
_entity_poly.entity_id
_entity_poly.type
_entity_poly.pdbx_seq_one_letter_code
_entity_poly.pdbx_strand_id
1 'polypeptide(L)'
;MESVYNIENTFEIYMQELEKFQKKHPKAFKAASFVLPESSFSLLSFKERKELSTIYFNLAKAIIENGTMSEEENQPQVLDYLNTSIGLDAMFNKGAYSMIAKMHATSNNLFGAYANILISLALGEISHEDDFFTQQCKRMPFSTPKTIKRYDNRFDEELLDLFLFKDVVLILEPGRYTTTVLMEMDNRNIVIIGIGEVTIKNSDINVFRGSDSNLVLYNIHVECTQGHSLYMDTSQVFIDNCWFTKCSGTLPPICIDGRKATLFMNKCVVANNKNAGGILVDIDSKAYIKNCKLYNIGMNAIEVRYGSSLRAENNDIYYNKQGIMAWLYANEITLVDNLIHDNHGEGILISGNREPALSKRLNINNPPQHTIQPPPIYIKLH
;
A
#
# COMPACT_ATOMS: atom_id res chain seq x y z
N MET A 1 -12.82 46.04 -0.08
CA MET A 1 -12.68 45.30 1.20
C MET A 1 -13.96 44.50 1.44
N GLU A 2 -14.26 43.51 0.60
CA GLU A 2 -15.55 42.80 0.62
C GLU A 2 -15.40 41.28 0.35
N SER A 3 -14.31 40.65 0.80
CA SER A 3 -14.08 39.21 0.52
C SER A 3 -13.75 38.35 1.73
N VAL A 4 -13.91 38.86 2.96
CA VAL A 4 -13.56 38.11 4.18
C VAL A 4 -14.79 37.54 4.92
N TYR A 5 -15.99 38.05 4.66
CA TYR A 5 -17.21 37.65 5.38
C TYR A 5 -18.02 36.49 4.79
N ASN A 6 -17.63 35.93 3.64
CA ASN A 6 -18.45 34.94 2.92
C ASN A 6 -17.92 33.49 3.01
N ILE A 7 -16.79 33.28 3.68
CA ILE A 7 -15.96 32.07 3.54
C ILE A 7 -16.18 31.11 4.73
N GLU A 8 -16.32 31.62 5.97
CA GLU A 8 -16.76 30.82 7.14
C GLU A 8 -18.15 30.20 6.94
N ASN A 9 -18.99 30.84 6.12
CA ASN A 9 -20.36 30.38 5.82
C ASN A 9 -20.38 29.04 5.05
N THR A 10 -19.39 28.78 4.19
CA THR A 10 -19.44 27.63 3.26
C THR A 10 -19.23 26.29 3.98
N PHE A 11 -18.27 26.21 4.92
CA PHE A 11 -18.05 24.98 5.69
C PHE A 11 -19.25 24.66 6.60
N GLU A 12 -19.79 25.67 7.27
CA GLU A 12 -20.97 25.52 8.13
C GLU A 12 -22.19 25.05 7.34
N ILE A 13 -22.40 25.54 6.11
CA ILE A 13 -23.46 25.06 5.22
C ILE A 13 -23.32 23.55 4.98
N TYR A 14 -22.14 23.07 4.59
CA TYR A 14 -21.94 21.65 4.31
C TYR A 14 -22.01 20.78 5.57
N MET A 15 -21.62 21.30 6.73
CA MET A 15 -21.83 20.62 8.01
C MET A 15 -23.32 20.48 8.33
N GLN A 16 -24.13 21.51 8.09
CA GLN A 16 -25.59 21.43 8.25
C GLN A 16 -26.21 20.44 7.25
N GLU A 17 -25.70 20.35 6.03
CA GLU A 17 -26.12 19.32 5.06
C GLU A 17 -25.79 17.91 5.57
N LEU A 18 -24.58 17.70 6.10
CA LEU A 18 -24.19 16.44 6.72
C LEU A 18 -25.14 16.08 7.87
N GLU A 19 -25.41 17.01 8.79
CA GLU A 19 -26.33 16.78 9.91
C GLU A 19 -27.75 16.43 9.44
N LYS A 20 -28.27 17.13 8.40
CA LYS A 20 -29.59 16.83 7.81
C LYS A 20 -29.59 15.42 7.21
N PHE A 21 -28.54 15.05 6.51
CA PHE A 21 -28.39 13.71 5.93
C PHE A 21 -28.35 12.64 7.03
N GLN A 22 -27.57 12.86 8.10
CA GLN A 22 -27.48 11.96 9.24
C GLN A 22 -28.83 11.74 9.94
N LYS A 23 -29.58 12.83 10.16
CA LYS A 23 -30.94 12.78 10.73
C LYS A 23 -31.92 11.99 9.87
N LYS A 24 -31.76 12.03 8.54
CA LYS A 24 -32.58 11.26 7.59
C LYS A 24 -32.20 9.77 7.56
N HIS A 25 -30.95 9.43 7.85
CA HIS A 25 -30.41 8.07 7.77
C HIS A 25 -29.81 7.54 9.09
N PRO A 26 -30.53 7.58 10.23
CA PRO A 26 -29.95 7.32 11.55
C PRO A 26 -29.37 5.90 11.71
N LYS A 27 -29.87 4.93 10.92
CA LYS A 27 -29.38 3.54 10.94
C LYS A 27 -27.97 3.40 10.34
N ALA A 28 -27.60 4.28 9.41
CA ALA A 28 -26.26 4.33 8.82
C ALA A 28 -25.26 5.03 9.73
N PHE A 29 -25.71 5.92 10.63
CA PHE A 29 -24.84 6.72 11.50
C PHE A 29 -24.96 6.31 12.98
N LYS A 30 -24.61 5.04 13.27
CA LYS A 30 -24.68 4.49 14.65
C LYS A 30 -23.59 5.01 15.59
N ALA A 31 -22.59 5.70 15.07
CA ALA A 31 -21.48 6.27 15.85
C ALA A 31 -21.57 7.79 15.89
N ALA A 32 -21.10 8.40 16.98
CA ALA A 32 -21.02 9.86 17.13
C ALA A 32 -19.91 10.51 16.27
N SER A 33 -19.22 9.73 15.43
CA SER A 33 -18.17 10.23 14.55
C SER A 33 -18.75 10.84 13.28
N PHE A 34 -18.23 11.99 12.87
CA PHE A 34 -18.58 12.62 11.59
C PHE A 34 -18.00 11.89 10.38
N VAL A 35 -16.88 11.19 10.55
CA VAL A 35 -16.30 10.28 9.54
C VAL A 35 -16.60 8.86 9.97
N LEU A 36 -17.30 8.12 9.13
CA LEU A 36 -17.77 6.77 9.43
C LEU A 36 -16.91 5.70 8.75
N PRO A 37 -16.81 4.50 9.35
CA PRO A 37 -16.22 3.35 8.67
C PRO A 37 -17.11 2.91 7.49
N GLU A 38 -16.48 2.42 6.42
CA GLU A 38 -17.14 2.01 5.17
C GLU A 38 -18.32 1.04 5.35
N SER A 39 -18.23 0.15 6.35
CA SER A 39 -19.28 -0.81 6.68
C SER A 39 -20.64 -0.15 6.98
N SER A 40 -20.62 1.11 7.43
CA SER A 40 -21.80 1.93 7.71
C SER A 40 -22.60 2.29 6.45
N PHE A 41 -21.93 2.38 5.30
CA PHE A 41 -22.51 2.86 4.04
C PHE A 41 -23.24 1.77 3.25
N SER A 42 -23.08 0.50 3.64
CA SER A 42 -23.84 -0.63 3.09
C SER A 42 -25.36 -0.49 3.24
N LEU A 43 -25.80 0.35 4.19
CA LEU A 43 -27.21 0.64 4.46
C LEU A 43 -27.78 1.78 3.60
N LEU A 44 -26.94 2.46 2.82
CA LEU A 44 -27.34 3.56 1.95
C LEU A 44 -27.54 3.05 0.52
N SER A 45 -28.57 3.56 -0.16
CA SER A 45 -28.74 3.35 -1.60
C SER A 45 -27.65 4.04 -2.40
N PHE A 46 -27.48 3.66 -3.66
CA PHE A 46 -26.50 4.28 -4.56
C PHE A 46 -26.66 5.80 -4.67
N LYS A 47 -27.90 6.30 -4.74
CA LYS A 47 -28.18 7.74 -4.82
C LYS A 47 -27.78 8.46 -3.53
N GLU A 48 -28.07 7.84 -2.38
CA GLU A 48 -27.72 8.38 -1.06
C GLU A 48 -26.20 8.39 -0.83
N ARG A 49 -25.48 7.36 -1.32
CA ARG A 49 -24.01 7.35 -1.27
C ARG A 49 -23.41 8.48 -2.09
N LYS A 50 -23.95 8.78 -3.28
CA LYS A 50 -23.50 9.93 -4.10
C LYS A 50 -23.76 11.27 -3.43
N GLU A 51 -24.93 11.45 -2.84
CA GLU A 51 -25.28 12.64 -2.07
C GLU A 51 -24.28 12.85 -0.92
N LEU A 52 -24.07 11.82 -0.09
CA LEU A 52 -23.13 11.88 1.02
C LEU A 52 -21.67 12.07 0.56
N SER A 53 -21.28 11.42 -0.54
CA SER A 53 -19.95 11.58 -1.14
C SER A 53 -19.69 13.03 -1.53
N THR A 54 -20.71 13.70 -2.10
CA THR A 54 -20.67 15.12 -2.48
C THR A 54 -20.49 16.02 -1.26
N ILE A 55 -21.25 15.75 -0.18
CA ILE A 55 -21.16 16.50 1.07
C ILE A 55 -19.74 16.42 1.64
N TYR A 56 -19.14 15.23 1.73
CA TYR A 56 -17.76 15.08 2.22
C TYR A 56 -16.72 15.74 1.31
N PHE A 57 -16.87 15.64 -0.02
CA PHE A 57 -15.98 16.33 -0.96
C PHE A 57 -16.03 17.85 -0.76
N ASN A 58 -17.22 18.39 -0.61
CA ASN A 58 -17.44 19.82 -0.40
C ASN A 58 -16.92 20.30 0.95
N LEU A 59 -17.04 19.49 2.02
CA LEU A 59 -16.43 19.77 3.32
C LEU A 59 -14.91 19.87 3.22
N ALA A 60 -14.26 18.90 2.55
CA ALA A 60 -12.83 18.92 2.33
C ALA A 60 -12.39 20.16 1.54
N LYS A 61 -13.11 20.45 0.45
CA LYS A 61 -12.84 21.61 -0.41
C LYS A 61 -12.98 22.93 0.34
N ALA A 62 -14.03 23.09 1.15
CA ALA A 62 -14.24 24.29 1.96
C ALA A 62 -13.09 24.52 2.95
N ILE A 63 -12.57 23.46 3.60
CA ILE A 63 -11.41 23.60 4.50
C ILE A 63 -10.18 24.08 3.72
N ILE A 64 -9.91 23.50 2.54
CA ILE A 64 -8.77 23.89 1.70
C ILE A 64 -8.88 25.34 1.23
N GLU A 65 -10.07 25.76 0.75
CA GLU A 65 -10.30 27.10 0.20
C GLU A 65 -10.33 28.19 1.28
N ASN A 66 -10.73 27.86 2.50
CA ASN A 66 -10.85 28.84 3.58
C ASN A 66 -9.50 29.28 4.16
N GLY A 67 -8.42 28.50 3.97
CA GLY A 67 -7.10 28.80 4.53
C GLY A 67 -7.08 28.93 6.07
N THR A 68 -8.17 28.54 6.74
CA THR A 68 -8.34 28.63 8.19
C THR A 68 -7.71 27.40 8.83
N MET A 69 -6.67 27.65 9.63
CA MET A 69 -5.73 26.71 10.27
C MET A 69 -4.61 26.27 9.32
N SER A 70 -3.38 26.22 9.85
CA SER A 70 -2.18 25.89 9.08
C SER A 70 -2.35 24.57 8.32
N GLU A 71 -1.75 24.46 7.13
CA GLU A 71 -1.85 23.27 6.28
C GLU A 71 -1.51 21.96 7.01
N GLU A 72 -0.77 22.01 8.13
CA GLU A 72 -0.39 20.84 8.91
C GLU A 72 -1.46 20.35 9.90
N GLU A 73 -2.26 21.22 10.52
CA GLU A 73 -3.21 20.82 11.59
C GLU A 73 -4.48 20.16 11.03
N ASN A 74 -4.99 20.63 9.89
CA ASN A 74 -6.23 20.14 9.28
C ASN A 74 -6.01 19.05 8.21
N GLN A 75 -4.77 18.79 7.83
CA GLN A 75 -4.42 17.81 6.79
C GLN A 75 -5.04 16.42 7.01
N PRO A 76 -5.01 15.85 8.24
CA PRO A 76 -5.64 14.57 8.52
C PRO A 76 -7.15 14.59 8.29
N GLN A 77 -7.85 15.64 8.76
CA GLN A 77 -9.31 15.76 8.62
C GLN A 77 -9.74 15.93 7.16
N VAL A 78 -9.01 16.74 6.40
CA VAL A 78 -9.25 16.91 4.95
C VAL A 78 -9.08 15.58 4.22
N LEU A 79 -8.00 14.86 4.53
CA LEU A 79 -7.74 13.56 3.92
C LEU A 79 -8.82 12.53 4.30
N ASP A 80 -9.32 12.55 5.54
CA ASP A 80 -10.42 11.69 5.97
C ASP A 80 -11.71 11.97 5.20
N TYR A 81 -12.08 13.25 5.00
CA TYR A 81 -13.24 13.61 4.19
C TYR A 81 -13.08 13.21 2.71
N LEU A 82 -11.91 13.45 2.11
CA LEU A 82 -11.64 13.05 0.73
C LEU A 82 -11.68 11.52 0.57
N ASN A 83 -11.06 10.77 1.48
CA ASN A 83 -11.07 9.30 1.48
C ASN A 83 -12.50 8.77 1.67
N THR A 84 -13.28 9.37 2.57
CA THR A 84 -14.69 8.99 2.79
C THR A 84 -15.52 9.25 1.53
N SER A 85 -15.28 10.39 0.86
CA SER A 85 -15.96 10.74 -0.38
C SER A 85 -15.73 9.68 -1.47
N ILE A 86 -14.47 9.29 -1.71
CA ILE A 86 -14.15 8.26 -2.70
C ILE A 86 -14.51 6.84 -2.24
N GLY A 87 -14.55 6.57 -0.94
CA GLY A 87 -15.03 5.29 -0.41
C GLY A 87 -16.53 5.08 -0.59
N LEU A 88 -17.32 6.16 -0.64
CA LEU A 88 -18.76 6.12 -0.91
C LEU A 88 -19.11 5.84 -2.38
N ASP A 89 -18.37 6.49 -3.29
CA ASP A 89 -18.44 6.27 -4.74
C ASP A 89 -17.14 6.73 -5.38
N ALA A 90 -16.27 5.76 -5.69
CA ALA A 90 -14.90 6.01 -6.16
C ALA A 90 -14.85 6.68 -7.54
N MET A 91 -15.94 6.63 -8.31
CA MET A 91 -15.98 7.15 -9.68
C MET A 91 -16.68 8.50 -9.78
N PHE A 92 -17.32 8.97 -8.71
CA PHE A 92 -18.17 10.15 -8.74
C PHE A 92 -17.37 11.45 -8.53
N ASN A 93 -16.67 11.60 -7.41
CA ASN A 93 -15.91 12.82 -7.08
C ASN A 93 -14.46 12.73 -7.55
N LYS A 94 -14.26 12.69 -8.88
CA LYS A 94 -12.96 12.51 -9.51
C LYS A 94 -11.91 13.55 -9.07
N GLY A 95 -12.32 14.80 -8.87
CA GLY A 95 -11.45 15.88 -8.39
C GLY A 95 -10.79 15.60 -7.03
N ALA A 96 -11.37 14.70 -6.21
CA ALA A 96 -10.81 14.30 -4.93
C ALA A 96 -9.42 13.67 -5.09
N TYR A 97 -9.17 12.90 -6.15
CA TYR A 97 -7.88 12.26 -6.39
C TYR A 97 -6.74 13.28 -6.56
N SER A 98 -6.99 14.39 -7.27
CA SER A 98 -6.00 15.46 -7.41
C SER A 98 -5.65 16.12 -6.06
N MET A 99 -6.66 16.29 -5.18
CA MET A 99 -6.49 16.87 -3.85
C MET A 99 -5.75 15.90 -2.92
N ILE A 100 -6.13 14.62 -2.91
CA ILE A 100 -5.44 13.56 -2.16
C ILE A 100 -3.98 13.48 -2.58
N ALA A 101 -3.69 13.55 -3.89
CA ALA A 101 -2.33 13.51 -4.39
C ALA A 101 -1.46 14.66 -3.84
N LYS A 102 -2.01 15.88 -3.78
CA LYS A 102 -1.33 17.04 -3.19
C LYS A 102 -1.08 16.84 -1.69
N MET A 103 -2.08 16.38 -0.94
CA MET A 103 -1.94 16.10 0.49
C MET A 103 -0.84 15.06 0.77
N HIS A 104 -0.83 13.96 -0.01
CA HIS A 104 0.23 12.96 0.08
C HIS A 104 1.62 13.49 -0.29
N ALA A 105 1.70 14.40 -1.26
CA ALA A 105 2.98 15.01 -1.63
C ALA A 105 3.57 15.83 -0.48
N THR A 106 2.73 16.58 0.26
CA THR A 106 3.13 17.36 1.44
C THR A 106 3.53 16.47 2.60
N SER A 107 2.82 15.35 2.82
CA SER A 107 3.13 14.39 3.89
C SER A 107 4.27 13.41 3.55
N ASN A 108 5.06 13.66 2.51
CA ASN A 108 6.10 12.78 1.99
C ASN A 108 5.64 11.34 1.66
N ASN A 109 4.35 11.13 1.41
CA ASN A 109 3.84 9.88 0.86
C ASN A 109 3.97 9.89 -0.67
N LEU A 110 5.19 9.59 -1.14
CA LEU A 110 5.52 9.59 -2.56
C LEU A 110 4.58 8.70 -3.41
N PHE A 111 4.32 7.47 -2.96
CA PHE A 111 3.51 6.51 -3.72
C PHE A 111 2.04 6.88 -3.74
N GLY A 112 1.49 7.33 -2.61
CA GLY A 112 0.15 7.87 -2.55
C GLY A 112 -0.02 9.07 -3.50
N ALA A 113 0.94 10.01 -3.52
CA ALA A 113 0.89 11.16 -4.42
C ALA A 113 0.93 10.73 -5.90
N TYR A 114 1.85 9.82 -6.23
CA TYR A 114 2.04 9.30 -7.59
C TYR A 114 0.82 8.53 -8.10
N ALA A 115 0.25 7.63 -7.30
CA ALA A 115 -0.89 6.83 -7.71
C ALA A 115 -2.14 7.70 -7.90
N ASN A 116 -2.46 8.58 -6.93
CA ASN A 116 -3.65 9.41 -7.01
C ASN A 116 -3.58 10.44 -8.16
N ILE A 117 -2.39 10.95 -8.50
CA ILE A 117 -2.27 11.85 -9.65
C ILE A 117 -2.45 11.11 -10.99
N LEU A 118 -2.02 9.84 -11.08
CA LEU A 118 -2.31 8.99 -12.25
C LEU A 118 -3.80 8.67 -12.39
N ILE A 119 -4.50 8.44 -11.27
CA ILE A 119 -5.97 8.29 -11.27
C ILE A 119 -6.61 9.57 -11.79
N SER A 120 -6.22 10.74 -11.25
CA SER A 120 -6.75 12.04 -11.66
C SER A 120 -6.60 12.26 -13.17
N LEU A 121 -5.44 11.91 -13.73
CA LEU A 121 -5.16 11.98 -15.16
C LEU A 121 -6.06 11.03 -15.97
N ALA A 122 -6.18 9.77 -15.57
CA ALA A 122 -6.99 8.78 -16.26
C ALA A 122 -8.51 9.03 -16.18
N LEU A 123 -8.95 9.79 -15.17
CA LEU A 123 -10.34 10.22 -15.02
C LEU A 123 -10.67 11.51 -15.80
N GLY A 124 -9.65 12.17 -16.36
CA GLY A 124 -9.75 13.38 -17.18
C GLY A 124 -9.78 14.70 -16.41
N GLU A 125 -9.39 14.68 -15.13
CA GLU A 125 -9.43 15.89 -14.26
C GLU A 125 -8.20 16.79 -14.47
N ILE A 126 -7.11 16.22 -14.95
CA ILE A 126 -5.88 16.93 -15.28
C ILE A 126 -5.34 16.45 -16.62
N SER A 127 -4.36 17.16 -17.18
CA SER A 127 -3.70 16.79 -18.43
C SER A 127 -2.25 16.33 -18.19
N HIS A 128 -1.61 15.80 -19.24
CA HIS A 128 -0.21 15.40 -19.17
C HIS A 128 0.76 16.58 -19.01
N GLU A 129 0.30 17.78 -19.36
CA GLU A 129 1.05 19.04 -19.23
C GLU A 129 0.93 19.64 -17.83
N ASP A 130 0.15 19.04 -16.93
CA ASP A 130 0.05 19.51 -15.54
C ASP A 130 1.42 19.42 -14.85
N ASP A 131 1.88 20.55 -14.29
CA ASP A 131 3.20 20.67 -13.67
C ASP A 131 3.33 19.75 -12.46
N PHE A 132 2.27 19.61 -11.66
CA PHE A 132 2.27 18.77 -10.48
C PHE A 132 2.33 17.29 -10.85
N PHE A 133 1.60 16.86 -11.88
CA PHE A 133 1.74 15.53 -12.46
C PHE A 133 3.16 15.24 -12.92
N THR A 134 3.75 16.16 -13.70
CA THR A 134 5.13 16.03 -14.19
C THR A 134 6.13 15.93 -13.04
N GLN A 135 5.92 16.73 -11.98
CA GLN A 135 6.75 16.70 -10.78
C GLN A 135 6.66 15.34 -10.07
N GLN A 136 5.46 14.79 -9.83
CA GLN A 136 5.33 13.51 -9.14
C GLN A 136 5.92 12.36 -9.95
N CYS A 137 5.76 12.36 -11.28
CA CYS A 137 6.38 11.36 -12.15
C CYS A 137 7.92 11.37 -12.05
N LYS A 138 8.54 12.55 -11.92
CA LYS A 138 10.01 12.71 -11.81
C LYS A 138 10.56 12.26 -10.45
N ARG A 139 9.72 12.18 -9.41
CA ARG A 139 10.15 11.73 -8.08
C ARG A 139 10.25 10.21 -7.97
N MET A 140 9.66 9.47 -8.91
CA MET A 140 9.79 8.01 -8.97
C MET A 140 11.20 7.62 -9.43
N PRO A 141 11.77 6.51 -8.92
CA PRO A 141 13.11 6.07 -9.29
C PRO A 141 13.20 5.43 -10.69
N PHE A 142 12.09 5.41 -11.43
CA PHE A 142 11.99 4.89 -12.78
C PHE A 142 11.06 5.80 -13.61
N SER A 143 11.20 5.72 -14.94
CA SER A 143 10.37 6.49 -15.86
C SER A 143 8.93 5.97 -15.85
N THR A 144 7.99 6.86 -15.57
CA THR A 144 6.55 6.54 -15.68
C THR A 144 6.22 6.09 -17.11
N PRO A 145 5.50 4.96 -17.29
CA PRO A 145 5.09 4.52 -18.61
C PRO A 145 4.22 5.57 -19.33
N LYS A 146 4.49 5.78 -20.62
CA LYS A 146 3.70 6.71 -21.44
C LYS A 146 2.30 6.18 -21.75
N THR A 147 2.18 4.86 -21.84
CA THR A 147 0.90 4.20 -22.12
C THR A 147 0.11 4.12 -20.81
N ILE A 148 -1.01 4.83 -20.76
CA ILE A 148 -1.96 4.76 -19.65
C ILE A 148 -3.26 4.17 -20.18
N LYS A 149 -3.72 3.09 -19.56
CA LYS A 149 -4.96 2.39 -19.93
C LYS A 149 -5.87 2.33 -18.73
N ARG A 150 -7.14 2.64 -18.97
CA ARG A 150 -8.22 2.50 -18.00
C ARG A 150 -9.08 1.31 -18.41
N TYR A 151 -9.34 0.42 -17.46
CA TYR A 151 -10.13 -0.79 -17.65
C TYR A 151 -11.45 -0.65 -16.89
N ASP A 152 -12.57 -0.78 -17.61
CA ASP A 152 -13.90 -0.72 -17.02
C ASP A 152 -14.47 -2.14 -16.89
N ASN A 153 -14.74 -2.58 -15.65
CA ASN A 153 -15.30 -3.90 -15.42
C ASN A 153 -16.81 -3.90 -15.69
N ARG A 154 -17.22 -3.69 -16.95
CA ARG A 154 -18.62 -3.74 -17.39
C ARG A 154 -19.23 -5.14 -17.35
N PHE A 155 -18.41 -6.17 -17.16
CA PHE A 155 -18.79 -7.57 -17.08
C PHE A 155 -18.29 -8.16 -15.75
N ASP A 156 -18.98 -9.16 -15.20
CA ASP A 156 -18.76 -9.62 -13.81
C ASP A 156 -17.33 -10.13 -13.52
N GLU A 157 -16.56 -10.52 -14.56
CA GLU A 157 -15.13 -10.85 -14.49
C GLU A 157 -14.41 -10.52 -15.81
N GLU A 158 -13.58 -9.47 -15.84
CA GLU A 158 -12.75 -9.11 -17.02
C GLU A 158 -11.37 -9.80 -16.98
N LEU A 159 -10.87 -10.24 -18.14
CA LEU A 159 -9.53 -10.83 -18.27
C LEU A 159 -8.46 -9.73 -18.35
N LEU A 160 -7.51 -9.74 -17.42
CA LEU A 160 -6.38 -8.83 -17.43
C LEU A 160 -5.15 -9.49 -18.09
N ASP A 161 -4.84 -9.10 -19.33
CA ASP A 161 -3.67 -9.58 -20.08
C ASP A 161 -2.61 -8.48 -20.24
N LEU A 162 -1.50 -8.64 -19.53
CA LEU A 162 -0.35 -7.73 -19.56
C LEU A 162 0.66 -8.02 -20.67
N PHE A 163 0.58 -9.16 -21.37
CA PHE A 163 1.46 -9.47 -22.49
C PHE A 163 1.30 -8.47 -23.63
N LEU A 164 0.14 -7.81 -23.70
CA LEU A 164 -0.18 -6.78 -24.68
C LEU A 164 0.68 -5.50 -24.52
N PHE A 165 1.39 -5.33 -23.41
CA PHE A 165 2.05 -4.07 -23.09
C PHE A 165 3.49 -4.24 -22.63
N LYS A 166 4.39 -3.44 -23.22
CA LYS A 166 5.79 -3.36 -22.78
C LYS A 166 5.92 -2.58 -21.46
N ASP A 167 5.67 -1.28 -21.49
CA ASP A 167 5.57 -0.45 -20.29
C ASP A 167 4.16 0.13 -20.23
N VAL A 168 3.47 0.02 -19.09
CA VAL A 168 2.08 0.47 -18.98
C VAL A 168 1.68 0.89 -17.57
N VAL A 169 0.83 1.92 -17.50
CA VAL A 169 0.00 2.22 -16.33
C VAL A 169 -1.40 1.66 -16.58
N LEU A 170 -1.86 0.77 -15.71
CA LEU A 170 -3.20 0.23 -15.68
C LEU A 170 -3.98 0.86 -14.53
N ILE A 171 -5.08 1.51 -14.87
CA ILE A 171 -6.07 2.05 -13.93
C ILE A 171 -7.29 1.15 -13.99
N LEU A 172 -7.56 0.43 -12.90
CA LEU A 172 -8.64 -0.54 -12.80
C LEU A 172 -9.82 0.11 -12.07
N GLU A 173 -11.00 0.09 -12.68
CA GLU A 173 -12.24 0.51 -12.02
C GLU A 173 -12.71 -0.52 -10.98
N PRO A 174 -13.64 -0.15 -10.08
CA PRO A 174 -14.18 -1.09 -9.11
C PRO A 174 -14.70 -2.35 -9.78
N GLY A 175 -14.26 -3.52 -9.31
CA GLY A 175 -14.58 -4.78 -9.98
C GLY A 175 -13.70 -5.96 -9.61
N ARG A 176 -14.01 -7.09 -10.25
CA ARG A 176 -13.23 -8.32 -10.14
C ARG A 176 -12.60 -8.61 -11.49
N TYR A 177 -11.29 -8.78 -11.47
CA TYR A 177 -10.47 -9.09 -12.63
C TYR A 177 -9.90 -10.48 -12.46
N THR A 178 -9.89 -11.26 -13.54
CA THR A 178 -9.22 -12.56 -13.55
C THR A 178 -7.97 -12.50 -14.41
N THR A 179 -6.98 -13.30 -14.05
CA THR A 179 -5.81 -13.55 -14.89
C THR A 179 -5.71 -15.05 -15.10
N THR A 180 -5.66 -15.47 -16.37
CA THR A 180 -5.62 -16.89 -16.77
C THR A 180 -4.22 -17.33 -17.18
N VAL A 181 -3.28 -16.39 -17.27
CA VAL A 181 -1.88 -16.62 -17.59
C VAL A 181 -1.03 -15.87 -16.57
N LEU A 182 0.11 -16.46 -16.21
CA LEU A 182 1.20 -15.82 -15.48
C LEU A 182 1.50 -14.43 -16.06
N MET A 183 1.39 -13.36 -15.25
CA MET A 183 1.78 -12.03 -15.72
C MET A 183 3.30 -11.91 -15.67
N GLU A 184 3.95 -12.24 -16.79
CA GLU A 184 5.41 -12.14 -16.93
C GLU A 184 5.82 -10.73 -17.38
N MET A 185 6.61 -10.07 -16.53
CA MET A 185 6.89 -8.64 -16.62
C MET A 185 8.36 -8.34 -16.86
N ASP A 186 9.16 -9.27 -17.38
CA ASP A 186 10.62 -9.10 -17.48
C ASP A 186 11.04 -7.85 -18.27
N ASN A 187 11.95 -7.06 -17.68
CA ASN A 187 12.49 -5.82 -18.24
C ASN A 187 11.42 -4.76 -18.56
N ARG A 188 10.45 -4.56 -17.65
CA ARG A 188 9.31 -3.65 -17.84
C ARG A 188 9.09 -2.71 -16.65
N ASN A 189 8.51 -1.56 -16.93
CA ASN A 189 7.92 -0.66 -15.93
C ASN A 189 6.40 -0.83 -15.97
N ILE A 190 5.83 -1.43 -14.93
CA ILE A 190 4.39 -1.65 -14.83
C ILE A 190 3.84 -0.97 -13.58
N VAL A 191 2.75 -0.24 -13.75
CA VAL A 191 2.03 0.43 -12.67
C VAL A 191 0.58 -0.05 -12.71
N ILE A 192 0.07 -0.60 -11.62
CA ILE A 192 -1.31 -1.10 -11.52
C ILE A 192 -1.97 -0.43 -10.33
N ILE A 193 -3.05 0.28 -10.60
CA ILE A 193 -3.74 1.13 -9.62
C ILE A 193 -5.22 0.79 -9.66
N GLY A 194 -5.78 0.39 -8.52
CA GLY A 194 -7.21 0.22 -8.36
C GLY A 194 -7.90 1.52 -7.93
N ILE A 195 -9.06 1.81 -8.53
CA ILE A 195 -10.00 2.82 -8.07
C ILE A 195 -11.11 2.13 -7.28
N GLY A 196 -11.27 2.47 -6.00
CA GLY A 196 -12.25 1.81 -5.13
C GLY A 196 -11.90 0.35 -4.85
N GLU A 197 -12.91 -0.51 -4.76
CA GLU A 197 -12.73 -1.94 -4.49
C GLU A 197 -12.34 -2.71 -5.77
N VAL A 198 -11.07 -3.06 -5.90
CA VAL A 198 -10.54 -3.84 -7.02
C VAL A 198 -9.98 -5.15 -6.52
N THR A 199 -10.49 -6.26 -7.04
CA THR A 199 -9.94 -7.60 -6.78
C THR A 199 -9.32 -8.18 -8.04
N ILE A 200 -8.08 -8.65 -7.97
CA ILE A 200 -7.42 -9.42 -9.02
C ILE A 200 -7.30 -10.86 -8.52
N LYS A 201 -7.93 -11.78 -9.24
CA LYS A 201 -7.95 -13.20 -8.94
C LYS A 201 -7.15 -13.98 -9.97
N ASN A 202 -6.27 -14.85 -9.50
CA ASN A 202 -5.50 -15.75 -10.36
C ASN A 202 -5.61 -17.19 -9.83
N SER A 203 -5.83 -18.12 -10.74
CA SER A 203 -5.95 -19.56 -10.43
C SER A 203 -4.69 -20.40 -10.75
N ASP A 204 -3.67 -19.77 -11.32
CA ASP A 204 -2.40 -20.33 -11.78
C ASP A 204 -1.28 -20.11 -10.75
N ILE A 205 -0.03 -20.42 -11.11
CA ILE A 205 1.13 -20.49 -10.22
C ILE A 205 1.54 -19.12 -9.65
N ASN A 206 1.54 -18.02 -10.42
CA ASN A 206 1.74 -16.69 -9.83
C ASN A 206 0.84 -15.63 -10.47
N VAL A 207 0.45 -14.59 -9.70
CA VAL A 207 -0.26 -13.43 -10.26
C VAL A 207 0.74 -12.52 -10.98
N PHE A 208 1.68 -11.91 -10.24
CA PHE A 208 2.73 -11.05 -10.79
C PHE A 208 4.08 -11.74 -10.75
N ARG A 209 4.76 -11.83 -11.89
CA ARG A 209 6.12 -12.36 -11.99
C ARG A 209 7.00 -11.51 -12.89
N GLY A 210 8.23 -11.24 -12.47
CA GLY A 210 9.18 -10.58 -13.38
C GLY A 210 10.60 -10.50 -12.84
N SER A 211 11.51 -10.16 -13.74
CA SER A 211 12.93 -9.92 -13.51
C SER A 211 13.40 -8.59 -14.11
N ASP A 212 14.35 -7.93 -13.45
CA ASP A 212 14.93 -6.65 -13.89
C ASP A 212 13.86 -5.57 -14.21
N SER A 213 12.82 -5.49 -13.39
CA SER A 213 11.62 -4.68 -13.62
C SER A 213 11.32 -3.69 -12.50
N ASN A 214 10.44 -2.73 -12.80
CA ASN A 214 9.85 -1.84 -11.80
C ASN A 214 8.33 -2.08 -11.75
N LEU A 215 7.81 -2.39 -10.57
CA LEU A 215 6.40 -2.66 -10.35
C LEU A 215 5.83 -1.75 -9.27
N VAL A 216 4.72 -1.08 -9.58
CA VAL A 216 3.89 -0.37 -8.60
C VAL A 216 2.53 -1.03 -8.51
N LEU A 217 2.12 -1.39 -7.29
CA LEU A 217 0.77 -1.85 -6.99
C LEU A 217 0.14 -0.88 -5.97
N TYR A 218 -1.05 -0.38 -6.28
CA TYR A 218 -1.76 0.56 -5.42
C TYR A 218 -3.25 0.21 -5.32
N ASN A 219 -3.78 0.12 -4.09
CA ASN A 219 -5.21 -0.03 -3.84
C ASN A 219 -5.85 -1.22 -4.58
N ILE A 220 -5.22 -2.40 -4.47
CA ILE A 220 -5.75 -3.64 -5.05
C ILE A 220 -5.78 -4.77 -4.02
N HIS A 221 -6.76 -5.66 -4.19
CA HIS A 221 -6.86 -6.91 -3.47
C HIS A 221 -6.47 -8.05 -4.39
N VAL A 222 -5.47 -8.83 -4.01
CA VAL A 222 -4.97 -9.98 -4.77
C VAL A 222 -5.42 -11.26 -4.06
N GLU A 223 -6.11 -12.11 -4.81
CA GLU A 223 -6.49 -13.47 -4.41
C GLU A 223 -5.82 -14.48 -5.35
N CYS A 224 -5.06 -15.40 -4.80
CA CYS A 224 -4.29 -16.36 -5.59
C CYS A 224 -4.55 -17.78 -5.08
N THR A 225 -4.83 -18.76 -5.94
CA THR A 225 -5.08 -20.12 -5.46
C THR A 225 -3.85 -21.02 -5.47
N GLN A 226 -2.79 -20.67 -6.20
CA GLN A 226 -1.54 -21.43 -6.25
C GLN A 226 -0.32 -20.51 -6.34
N GLY A 227 0.83 -20.98 -5.85
CA GLY A 227 2.11 -20.26 -5.79
C GLY A 227 2.06 -18.82 -5.24
N HIS A 228 2.77 -17.87 -5.85
CA HIS A 228 2.98 -16.52 -5.32
C HIS A 228 1.95 -15.52 -5.87
N SER A 229 1.42 -14.62 -5.03
CA SER A 229 0.77 -13.42 -5.56
C SER A 229 1.78 -12.51 -6.27
N LEU A 230 3.01 -12.44 -5.77
CA LEU A 230 4.07 -11.62 -6.32
C LEU A 230 5.40 -12.35 -6.19
N TYR A 231 6.07 -12.59 -7.33
CA TYR A 231 7.44 -13.11 -7.41
C TYR A 231 8.30 -12.16 -8.26
N MET A 232 9.24 -11.44 -7.65
CA MET A 232 10.03 -10.44 -8.37
C MET A 232 11.52 -10.65 -8.12
N ASP A 233 12.24 -11.02 -9.17
CA ASP A 233 13.69 -11.21 -9.18
C ASP A 233 14.39 -9.93 -9.63
N THR A 234 15.51 -9.55 -9.02
CA THR A 234 16.33 -8.37 -9.36
C THR A 234 15.58 -7.05 -9.61
N SER A 235 14.37 -6.89 -9.04
CA SER A 235 13.39 -5.87 -9.42
C SER A 235 13.07 -4.89 -8.29
N GLN A 236 12.63 -3.67 -8.62
CA GLN A 236 12.12 -2.72 -7.64
C GLN A 236 10.60 -2.79 -7.57
N VAL A 237 10.07 -3.03 -6.38
CA VAL A 237 8.63 -3.25 -6.15
C VAL A 237 8.14 -2.25 -5.11
N PHE A 238 7.07 -1.53 -5.45
CA PHE A 238 6.42 -0.55 -4.58
C PHE A 238 4.97 -0.95 -4.41
N ILE A 239 4.54 -1.18 -3.18
CA ILE A 239 3.20 -1.66 -2.86
C ILE A 239 2.62 -0.75 -1.77
N ASP A 240 1.49 -0.11 -2.06
CA ASP A 240 0.79 0.72 -1.08
C ASP A 240 -0.71 0.38 -1.06
N ASN A 241 -1.27 0.28 0.14
CA ASN A 241 -2.69 0.02 0.36
C ASN A 241 -3.20 -1.22 -0.39
N CYS A 242 -2.47 -2.35 -0.33
CA CYS A 242 -2.85 -3.58 -1.03
C CYS A 242 -3.13 -4.73 -0.05
N TRP A 243 -3.99 -5.66 -0.47
CA TRP A 243 -4.33 -6.86 0.29
C TRP A 243 -3.88 -8.11 -0.47
N PHE A 244 -3.16 -9.00 0.20
CA PHE A 244 -2.75 -10.30 -0.32
C PHE A 244 -3.34 -11.37 0.59
N THR A 245 -4.48 -11.93 0.17
CA THR A 245 -5.23 -12.85 1.03
C THR A 245 -5.71 -14.08 0.30
N LYS A 246 -6.11 -15.10 1.08
CA LYS A 246 -6.65 -16.37 0.56
C LYS A 246 -5.66 -17.09 -0.36
N CYS A 247 -4.36 -16.94 -0.12
CA CYS A 247 -3.37 -17.72 -0.87
C CYS A 247 -3.36 -19.15 -0.33
N SER A 248 -3.83 -20.08 -1.15
CA SER A 248 -4.01 -21.49 -0.78
C SER A 248 -2.86 -22.41 -1.20
N GLY A 249 -1.85 -21.86 -1.89
CA GLY A 249 -0.61 -22.55 -2.25
C GLY A 249 0.32 -22.82 -1.05
N THR A 250 1.43 -23.50 -1.33
CA THR A 250 2.52 -23.78 -0.38
C THR A 250 3.63 -22.73 -0.41
N LEU A 251 3.54 -21.76 -1.32
CA LEU A 251 4.52 -20.70 -1.50
C LEU A 251 4.05 -19.41 -0.81
N PRO A 252 4.96 -18.60 -0.24
CA PRO A 252 4.61 -17.31 0.34
C PRO A 252 3.95 -16.40 -0.72
N PRO A 253 2.87 -15.66 -0.42
CA PRO A 253 2.24 -14.79 -1.41
C PRO A 253 3.18 -13.73 -1.97
N ILE A 254 4.16 -13.26 -1.19
CA ILE A 254 5.13 -12.27 -1.66
C ILE A 254 6.53 -12.88 -1.55
N CYS A 255 7.25 -12.88 -2.67
CA CYS A 255 8.64 -13.28 -2.77
C CYS A 255 9.42 -12.23 -3.56
N ILE A 256 10.49 -11.71 -2.97
CA ILE A 256 11.50 -10.94 -3.69
C ILE A 256 12.84 -11.67 -3.62
N ASP A 257 13.55 -11.68 -4.74
CA ASP A 257 14.74 -12.49 -4.92
C ASP A 257 15.85 -11.72 -5.66
N GLY A 258 17.11 -12.00 -5.35
CA GLY A 258 18.27 -11.47 -6.05
C GLY A 258 18.77 -10.11 -5.56
N ARG A 259 20.08 -9.87 -5.76
CA ARG A 259 20.85 -8.73 -5.20
C ARG A 259 20.31 -7.33 -5.49
N LYS A 260 19.54 -7.17 -6.57
CA LYS A 260 18.95 -5.88 -6.95
C LYS A 260 17.50 -5.73 -6.49
N ALA A 261 16.89 -6.81 -6.00
CA ALA A 261 15.50 -6.75 -5.62
C ALA A 261 15.30 -5.91 -4.37
N THR A 262 14.37 -4.96 -4.48
CA THR A 262 13.97 -4.10 -3.38
C THR A 262 12.46 -4.05 -3.29
N LEU A 263 11.91 -4.35 -2.12
CA LEU A 263 10.49 -4.21 -1.81
C LEU A 263 10.27 -3.01 -0.89
N PHE A 264 9.39 -2.11 -1.28
CA PHE A 264 8.81 -1.08 -0.42
C PHE A 264 7.33 -1.38 -0.27
N MET A 265 6.88 -1.59 0.97
CA MET A 265 5.51 -1.98 1.27
C MET A 265 4.95 -1.10 2.39
N ASN A 266 3.77 -0.50 2.15
CA ASN A 266 3.13 0.43 3.09
C ASN A 266 1.62 0.16 3.17
N LYS A 267 1.03 0.21 4.38
CA LYS A 267 -0.43 0.08 4.58
C LYS A 267 -1.04 -1.17 3.94
N CYS A 268 -0.28 -2.25 3.87
CA CYS A 268 -0.73 -3.48 3.21
C CYS A 268 -1.15 -4.54 4.22
N VAL A 269 -1.92 -5.52 3.75
CA VAL A 269 -2.34 -6.68 4.52
C VAL A 269 -1.87 -7.95 3.83
N VAL A 270 -1.19 -8.83 4.57
CA VAL A 270 -0.85 -10.19 4.13
C VAL A 270 -1.49 -11.16 5.12
N ALA A 271 -2.50 -11.89 4.68
CA ALA A 271 -3.27 -12.68 5.64
C ALA A 271 -3.92 -13.95 5.08
N ASN A 272 -4.23 -14.86 6.01
CA ASN A 272 -4.98 -16.09 5.73
C ASN A 272 -4.27 -17.03 4.74
N ASN A 273 -2.95 -17.16 4.88
CA ASN A 273 -2.09 -18.04 4.08
C ASN A 273 -1.70 -19.26 4.92
N LYS A 274 -2.68 -20.14 5.17
CA LYS A 274 -2.59 -21.17 6.22
C LYS A 274 -1.57 -22.29 5.95
N ASN A 275 -1.15 -22.46 4.69
CA ASN A 275 -0.26 -23.55 4.28
C ASN A 275 1.13 -23.06 3.85
N ALA A 276 1.43 -21.77 4.02
CA ALA A 276 2.64 -21.13 3.51
C ALA A 276 3.19 -20.06 4.47
N GLY A 277 4.35 -19.49 4.12
CA GLY A 277 4.84 -18.25 4.73
C GLY A 277 4.08 -17.01 4.25
N GLY A 278 4.44 -15.83 4.76
CA GLY A 278 3.85 -14.54 4.37
C GLY A 278 4.70 -13.83 3.32
N ILE A 279 5.82 -13.28 3.76
CA ILE A 279 6.76 -12.55 2.90
C ILE A 279 8.12 -13.23 2.96
N LEU A 280 8.68 -13.55 1.80
CA LEU A 280 10.04 -14.08 1.66
C LEU A 280 10.96 -13.01 1.03
N VAL A 281 12.05 -12.72 1.73
CA VAL A 281 13.10 -11.80 1.30
C VAL A 281 14.38 -12.62 1.09
N ASP A 282 14.68 -12.93 -0.17
CA ASP A 282 15.66 -13.93 -0.57
C ASP A 282 16.86 -13.36 -1.34
N ILE A 283 18.01 -14.05 -1.25
CA ILE A 283 19.26 -13.82 -2.01
C ILE A 283 19.67 -12.33 -2.17
N ASP A 284 20.38 -11.78 -1.18
CA ASP A 284 20.92 -10.41 -1.18
C ASP A 284 19.86 -9.31 -1.43
N SER A 285 18.55 -9.59 -1.27
CA SER A 285 17.48 -8.62 -1.51
C SER A 285 17.17 -7.76 -0.28
N LYS A 286 16.38 -6.69 -0.47
CA LYS A 286 16.08 -5.71 0.59
C LYS A 286 14.58 -5.45 0.69
N ALA A 287 14.05 -5.51 1.90
CA ALA A 287 12.66 -5.15 2.17
C ALA A 287 12.53 -4.01 3.17
N TYR A 288 11.65 -3.05 2.86
CA TYR A 288 11.21 -1.96 3.72
C TYR A 288 9.69 -2.07 3.89
N ILE A 289 9.24 -2.56 5.05
CA ILE A 289 7.84 -2.89 5.29
C ILE A 289 7.33 -2.03 6.44
N LYS A 290 6.32 -1.21 6.20
CA LYS A 290 5.78 -0.33 7.24
C LYS A 290 4.26 -0.25 7.28
N ASN A 291 3.71 0.01 8.47
CA ASN A 291 2.27 0.18 8.67
C ASN A 291 1.42 -0.99 8.11
N CYS A 292 1.98 -2.20 8.06
CA CYS A 292 1.33 -3.37 7.49
C CYS A 292 0.75 -4.29 8.57
N LYS A 293 -0.23 -5.10 8.19
CA LYS A 293 -0.79 -6.17 9.04
C LYS A 293 -0.47 -7.53 8.45
N LEU A 294 0.12 -8.41 9.24
CA LEU A 294 0.49 -9.76 8.82
C LEU A 294 -0.06 -10.79 9.80
N TYR A 295 -1.08 -11.55 9.39
CA TYR A 295 -1.79 -12.43 10.33
C TYR A 295 -2.40 -13.69 9.73
N ASN A 296 -2.64 -14.70 10.58
CA ASN A 296 -3.17 -16.01 10.18
C ASN A 296 -2.32 -16.68 9.09
N ILE A 297 -1.00 -16.64 9.22
CA ILE A 297 -0.03 -17.26 8.30
C ILE A 297 0.47 -18.58 8.90
N GLY A 298 0.46 -19.64 8.09
CA GLY A 298 0.77 -21.01 8.54
C GLY A 298 2.23 -21.25 8.91
N MET A 299 3.13 -20.37 8.49
CA MET A 299 4.57 -20.41 8.76
C MET A 299 5.05 -19.05 9.28
N ASN A 300 6.21 -18.57 8.82
CA ASN A 300 6.79 -17.28 9.17
C ASN A 300 5.98 -16.16 8.52
N ALA A 301 5.61 -15.11 9.27
CA ALA A 301 4.98 -13.94 8.68
C ALA A 301 5.96 -13.21 7.75
N ILE A 302 7.22 -13.05 8.18
CA ILE A 302 8.32 -12.56 7.36
C ILE A 302 9.52 -13.48 7.53
N GLU A 303 10.09 -13.94 6.43
CA GLU A 303 11.31 -14.74 6.39
C GLU A 303 12.41 -13.99 5.61
N VAL A 304 13.58 -13.85 6.23
CA VAL A 304 14.74 -13.16 5.64
C VAL A 304 15.92 -14.13 5.62
N ARG A 305 16.55 -14.30 4.45
CA ARG A 305 17.66 -15.25 4.29
C ARG A 305 18.66 -14.90 3.19
N TYR A 306 19.79 -15.63 3.16
CA TYR A 306 20.84 -15.57 2.15
C TYR A 306 21.34 -14.15 1.83
N GLY A 307 21.84 -13.43 2.83
CA GLY A 307 22.40 -12.07 2.67
C GLY A 307 21.35 -10.97 2.60
N SER A 308 20.06 -11.30 2.63
CA SER A 308 18.98 -10.32 2.53
C SER A 308 18.81 -9.47 3.79
N SER A 309 18.19 -8.30 3.64
CA SER A 309 17.99 -7.34 4.73
C SER A 309 16.53 -6.89 4.85
N LEU A 310 16.11 -6.58 6.06
CA LEU A 310 14.75 -6.12 6.38
C LEU A 310 14.80 -4.87 7.26
N ARG A 311 13.99 -3.87 6.92
CA ARG A 311 13.55 -2.84 7.86
C ARG A 311 12.03 -2.93 8.00
N ALA A 312 11.56 -3.25 9.19
CA ALA A 312 10.13 -3.31 9.52
C ALA A 312 9.78 -2.20 10.53
N GLU A 313 8.77 -1.39 10.24
CA GLU A 313 8.38 -0.25 11.07
C GLU A 313 6.87 -0.15 11.27
N ASN A 314 6.39 0.02 12.51
CA ASN A 314 4.95 0.20 12.79
C ASN A 314 4.04 -0.90 12.21
N ASN A 315 4.51 -2.16 12.18
CA ASN A 315 3.69 -3.28 11.70
C ASN A 315 3.00 -4.02 12.85
N ASP A 316 1.88 -4.66 12.53
CA ASP A 316 1.09 -5.49 13.43
C ASP A 316 1.12 -6.95 12.94
N ILE A 317 1.80 -7.84 13.67
CA ILE A 317 2.15 -9.20 13.25
C ILE A 317 1.67 -10.22 14.28
N TYR A 318 0.62 -10.98 13.94
CA TYR A 318 -0.07 -11.80 14.94
C TYR A 318 -0.79 -13.05 14.40
N TYR A 319 -1.06 -14.03 15.27
CA TYR A 319 -1.68 -15.32 14.90
C TYR A 319 -0.97 -16.07 13.76
N ASN A 320 0.36 -16.00 13.71
CA ASN A 320 1.17 -16.75 12.76
C ASN A 320 1.85 -17.94 13.45
N LYS A 321 2.45 -18.87 12.71
CA LYS A 321 3.32 -19.88 13.34
C LYS A 321 4.53 -19.20 13.99
N GLN A 322 5.20 -18.31 13.28
CA GLN A 322 6.26 -17.45 13.79
C GLN A 322 6.07 -16.04 13.22
N GLY A 323 6.48 -15.01 13.98
CA GLY A 323 6.41 -13.63 13.49
C GLY A 323 7.47 -13.38 12.41
N ILE A 324 8.71 -13.08 12.83
CA ILE A 324 9.83 -12.79 11.92
C ILE A 324 10.92 -13.85 12.10
N MET A 325 11.34 -14.49 11.00
CA MET A 325 12.44 -15.44 10.97
C MET A 325 13.64 -14.87 10.21
N ALA A 326 14.80 -14.85 10.87
CA ALA A 326 16.09 -14.54 10.30
C ALA A 326 16.93 -15.81 10.23
N TRP A 327 17.30 -16.27 9.03
CA TRP A 327 18.11 -17.48 8.91
C TRP A 327 19.03 -17.51 7.70
N LEU A 328 19.94 -18.49 7.64
CA LEU A 328 20.83 -18.74 6.51
C LEU A 328 21.60 -17.49 6.03
N TYR A 329 22.26 -16.81 6.97
CA TYR A 329 23.08 -15.62 6.71
C TYR A 329 22.30 -14.38 6.24
N ALA A 330 21.07 -14.17 6.71
CA ALA A 330 20.43 -12.85 6.63
C ALA A 330 21.39 -11.74 7.13
N ASN A 331 21.38 -10.56 6.51
CA ASN A 331 22.35 -9.50 6.75
C ASN A 331 21.94 -8.53 7.86
N GLU A 332 21.11 -7.52 7.57
CA GLU A 332 20.65 -6.54 8.56
C GLU A 332 19.13 -6.63 8.74
N ILE A 333 18.67 -6.69 9.99
CA ILE A 333 17.24 -6.67 10.31
C ILE A 333 16.99 -5.58 11.35
N THR A 334 16.27 -4.53 10.95
CA THR A 334 15.89 -3.41 11.82
C THR A 334 14.40 -3.46 12.09
N LEU A 335 14.01 -3.50 13.37
CA LEU A 335 12.61 -3.48 13.80
C LEU A 335 12.37 -2.24 14.65
N VAL A 336 11.42 -1.41 14.26
CA VAL A 336 11.05 -0.15 14.93
C VAL A 336 9.55 -0.15 15.19
N ASP A 337 9.13 0.00 16.45
CA ASP A 337 7.72 0.17 16.82
C ASP A 337 6.75 -0.91 16.25
N ASN A 338 7.20 -2.16 16.14
CA ASN A 338 6.34 -3.26 15.66
C ASN A 338 5.62 -3.93 16.82
N LEU A 339 4.33 -4.21 16.65
CA LEU A 339 3.54 -5.03 17.56
C LEU A 339 3.56 -6.48 17.06
N ILE A 340 4.22 -7.37 17.80
CA ILE A 340 4.32 -8.80 17.46
C ILE A 340 3.75 -9.62 18.62
N HIS A 341 2.59 -10.23 18.42
CA HIS A 341 1.84 -10.86 19.51
C HIS A 341 1.04 -12.09 19.04
N ASP A 342 0.60 -12.91 19.99
CA ASP A 342 -0.30 -14.06 19.75
C ASP A 342 0.10 -15.03 18.62
N ASN A 343 1.41 -15.13 18.33
CA ASN A 343 1.94 -16.15 17.42
C ASN A 343 2.02 -17.50 18.16
N HIS A 344 1.87 -18.61 17.42
CA HIS A 344 1.92 -19.95 18.01
C HIS A 344 3.33 -20.34 18.49
N GLY A 345 4.36 -19.82 17.83
CA GLY A 345 5.77 -19.93 18.19
C GLY A 345 6.37 -18.57 18.52
N GLU A 346 7.64 -18.38 18.18
CA GLU A 346 8.37 -17.17 18.51
C GLU A 346 7.85 -15.95 17.74
N GLY A 347 7.78 -14.79 18.41
CA GLY A 347 7.57 -13.52 17.73
C GLY A 347 8.75 -13.17 16.82
N ILE A 348 9.98 -13.44 17.27
CA ILE A 348 11.21 -13.27 16.48
C ILE A 348 12.06 -14.53 16.67
N LEU A 349 12.36 -15.25 15.58
CA LEU A 349 13.28 -16.37 15.56
C LEU A 349 14.55 -16.00 14.77
N ILE A 350 15.71 -16.24 15.39
CA ILE A 350 17.01 -16.10 14.73
C ILE A 350 17.65 -17.49 14.73
N SER A 351 17.90 -18.04 13.55
CA SER A 351 18.42 -19.39 13.40
C SER A 351 19.49 -19.44 12.31
N GLY A 352 20.75 -19.71 12.67
CA GLY A 352 21.82 -19.80 11.69
C GLY A 352 23.21 -19.89 12.31
N ASN A 353 24.08 -20.66 11.67
CA ASN A 353 25.47 -20.87 12.11
C ASN A 353 26.35 -19.66 11.79
N ARG A 354 26.45 -18.71 12.73
CA ARG A 354 27.70 -17.99 13.07
C ARG A 354 27.67 -17.60 14.54
N GLU A 355 28.82 -17.68 15.20
CA GLU A 355 29.02 -17.07 16.52
C GLU A 355 28.62 -15.59 16.46
N PRO A 356 27.85 -15.08 17.44
CA PRO A 356 27.48 -13.68 17.48
C PRO A 356 28.75 -12.83 17.62
N ALA A 357 28.96 -11.90 16.68
CA ALA A 357 30.00 -10.90 16.84
C ALA A 357 29.66 -10.01 18.04
N LEU A 358 30.59 -9.91 18.99
CA LEU A 358 30.48 -9.06 20.17
C LEU A 358 30.06 -7.64 19.78
N SER A 359 28.88 -7.21 20.24
CA SER A 359 28.40 -5.85 20.05
C SER A 359 29.41 -4.87 20.65
N LYS A 360 29.94 -3.94 19.84
CA LYS A 360 30.79 -2.84 20.33
C LYS A 360 29.94 -1.85 21.13
N ARG A 361 29.70 -2.19 22.41
CA ARG A 361 29.67 -1.30 23.59
C ARG A 361 29.53 -2.15 24.86
N LEU A 362 30.62 -2.83 25.23
CA LEU A 362 30.93 -3.14 26.63
C LEU A 362 32.42 -2.87 26.84
N ASN A 363 32.71 -2.02 27.82
CA ASN A 363 34.05 -1.62 28.25
C ASN A 363 34.77 -2.83 28.84
N ILE A 364 35.69 -3.47 28.11
CA ILE A 364 36.72 -4.34 28.72
C ILE A 364 38.05 -4.10 27.97
N ASN A 365 39.08 -3.74 28.74
CA ASN A 365 40.43 -3.38 28.30
C ASN A 365 41.20 -4.59 27.73
N ASN A 366 41.67 -4.52 26.46
CA ASN A 366 43.04 -4.85 25.96
C ASN A 366 43.14 -5.09 24.42
N PRO A 367 44.36 -5.04 23.81
CA PRO A 367 44.63 -4.45 22.48
C PRO A 367 44.69 -5.46 21.29
N PRO A 368 44.94 -5.03 20.04
CA PRO A 368 44.29 -5.58 18.84
C PRO A 368 45.11 -6.63 18.09
N GLN A 369 44.40 -7.51 17.36
CA GLN A 369 44.94 -8.19 16.19
C GLN A 369 44.09 -7.86 14.97
N HIS A 370 44.76 -7.31 13.95
CA HIS A 370 44.20 -6.98 12.65
C HIS A 370 43.93 -8.26 11.84
N THR A 371 42.67 -8.51 11.51
CA THR A 371 42.28 -9.25 10.30
C THR A 371 41.02 -8.62 9.74
N ILE A 372 41.05 -8.33 8.44
CA ILE A 372 39.96 -7.71 7.67
C ILE A 372 38.74 -8.64 7.74
N GLN A 373 37.67 -8.21 8.45
CA GLN A 373 36.41 -8.95 8.62
C GLN A 373 35.29 -8.34 7.75
N PRO A 374 34.46 -9.15 7.07
CA PRO A 374 33.18 -8.71 6.52
C PRO A 374 32.14 -8.47 7.63
N PRO A 375 31.12 -7.61 7.41
CA PRO A 375 30.28 -7.08 8.49
C PRO A 375 29.40 -8.16 9.15
N PRO A 376 29.16 -8.06 10.48
CA PRO A 376 28.29 -8.98 11.21
C PRO A 376 26.80 -8.63 11.09
N ILE A 377 25.94 -9.57 11.49
CA ILE A 377 24.48 -9.40 11.56
C ILE A 377 24.15 -8.47 12.72
N TYR A 378 23.44 -7.37 12.44
CA TYR A 378 22.97 -6.44 13.46
C TYR A 378 21.44 -6.46 13.50
N ILE A 379 20.90 -6.74 14.69
CA ILE A 379 19.51 -6.40 15.01
C ILE A 379 19.53 -5.16 15.88
N LYS A 380 18.89 -4.09 15.39
CA LYS A 380 18.59 -2.89 16.17
C LYS A 380 17.11 -2.91 16.50
N LEU A 381 16.82 -2.98 17.79
CA LEU A 381 15.50 -2.74 18.36
C LEU A 381 15.48 -1.26 18.78
N HIS A 382 14.50 -0.52 18.27
CA HIS A 382 14.27 0.88 18.63
C HIS A 382 12.91 1.02 19.30
#